data_AF-A0A290MZT3-F1
#
_entry.id   AF-A0A290MZT3-F1
#
_cell.length_a   1.000
_cell.length_b   1.000
_cell.length_c   1.000
_cell.angle_alpha   90.00
_cell.angle_beta   90.00
_cell.angle_gamma   90.00
#
_symmetry.space_group_name_H-M   'P 1'
#
loop_
_entity.id
_entity.type
_entity.pdbx_description
1 polymer ?
#
loop_
_entity_poly.entity_id
_entity_poly.type
_entity_poly.pdbx_seq_one_letter_code
_entity_poly.pdbx_strand_id
1 'polypeptide(L)'
;MSQTRPSTRTWCDRLQQKLMDAIDAAWAMVEASDDPAVLAKARDRARVCGQLASEARKVLALDPKPDKPSKPPGAIREASDRLDAQPAPPMAAQAVAMQAALAKLKRR
;
A
#
# COMPACT_ATOMS: atom_id res chain seq x y z
N MET A 1 -16.86 19.09 -18.32
CA MET A 1 -15.98 17.90 -18.29
C MET A 1 -15.38 17.82 -16.90
N SER A 2 -15.79 16.84 -16.09
CA SER A 2 -15.25 16.68 -14.74
C SER A 2 -13.83 16.13 -14.83
N GLN A 3 -12.84 16.97 -14.51
CA GLN A 3 -11.45 16.55 -14.49
C GLN A 3 -11.21 15.66 -13.27
N THR A 4 -11.12 14.35 -13.49
CA THR A 4 -10.78 13.40 -12.44
C THR A 4 -9.39 13.73 -11.91
N ARG A 5 -9.30 14.22 -10.67
CA ARG A 5 -8.01 14.49 -10.04
C ARG A 5 -7.27 13.16 -9.82
N PRO A 6 -5.95 13.12 -10.07
CA PRO A 6 -5.14 11.95 -9.75
C PRO A 6 -5.15 11.71 -8.23
N SER A 7 -4.96 10.45 -7.81
CA SER A 7 -4.85 10.12 -6.39
C SER A 7 -3.70 10.88 -5.73
N THR A 8 -3.82 11.14 -4.43
CA THR A 8 -2.78 11.82 -3.63
C THR A 8 -1.44 11.10 -3.77
N ARG A 9 -1.45 9.77 -3.80
CA ARG A 9 -0.25 8.95 -4.00
C ARG A 9 0.43 9.18 -5.35
N THR A 10 -0.32 9.12 -6.45
CA THR A 10 0.23 9.40 -7.79
C THR A 10 0.71 10.84 -7.92
N TRP A 11 0.11 11.79 -7.21
CA TRP A 11 0.63 13.15 -7.12
C TRP A 11 1.97 13.22 -6.38
N CYS A 12 2.10 12.54 -5.23
CA CYS A 12 3.36 12.46 -4.49
C CYS A 12 4.49 11.83 -5.30
N ASP A 13 4.22 10.75 -6.05
CA ASP A 13 5.25 10.09 -6.87
C ASP A 13 5.82 11.04 -7.94
N ARG A 14 4.95 11.77 -8.63
CA ARG A 14 5.38 12.77 -9.62
C ARG A 14 6.13 13.94 -8.98
N LEU A 15 5.74 14.35 -7.77
CA LEU A 15 6.46 15.39 -7.04
C LEU A 15 7.85 14.91 -6.63
N GLN A 16 7.95 13.67 -6.13
CA GLN A 16 9.22 13.06 -5.74
C GLN A 16 10.20 13.06 -6.91
N GLN A 17 9.76 12.66 -8.11
CA GLN A 17 10.61 12.71 -9.30
C GLN A 17 11.13 14.13 -9.58
N LYS A 18 10.26 15.15 -9.57
CA LYS A 18 10.67 16.54 -9.80
C LYS A 18 11.68 17.05 -8.77
N LEU A 19 11.54 16.62 -7.51
CA LEU A 19 12.47 16.99 -6.44
C LEU A 19 13.83 16.31 -6.64
N MET A 20 13.85 15.05 -7.06
CA MET A 20 15.08 14.34 -7.42
C MET A 20 15.79 15.05 -8.58
N ASP A 21 15.08 15.31 -9.69
CA ASP A 21 15.63 16.03 -10.85
C ASP A 21 16.20 17.42 -10.45
N ALA A 22 15.54 18.10 -9.51
CA ALA A 22 15.98 19.40 -9.03
C ALA A 22 17.22 19.34 -8.13
N ILE A 23 17.40 18.25 -7.37
CA ILE A 23 18.59 18.00 -6.57
C ILE A 23 19.76 17.62 -7.49
N ASP A 24 19.53 16.77 -8.49
CA ASP A 24 20.55 16.42 -9.49
C ASP A 24 21.03 17.66 -10.25
N ALA A 25 20.10 18.53 -10.66
CA ALA A 25 20.44 19.81 -11.27
C ALA A 25 21.24 20.73 -10.32
N ALA A 26 20.93 20.72 -9.01
CA ALA A 26 21.68 21.47 -8.01
C ALA A 26 23.10 20.89 -7.85
N TRP A 27 23.25 19.57 -7.89
CA TRP A 27 24.54 18.90 -7.84
C TRP A 27 25.40 19.27 -9.05
N ALA A 28 24.82 19.23 -10.25
CA ALA A 28 25.52 19.65 -11.47
C ALA A 28 26.02 21.11 -11.42
N MET A 29 25.27 22.02 -10.77
CA MET A 29 25.72 23.40 -10.55
C MET A 29 26.96 23.48 -9.65
N VAL A 30 27.06 22.60 -8.65
CA VAL A 30 28.20 22.53 -7.72
C VAL A 30 29.43 21.97 -8.43
N GLU A 31 29.26 20.95 -9.27
CA GLU A 31 30.37 20.36 -10.03
C GLU A 31 30.93 21.31 -11.09
N ALA A 32 30.09 22.16 -11.67
CA ALA A 32 30.46 23.03 -12.78
C ALA A 32 31.07 24.38 -12.36
N SER A 33 31.10 24.72 -11.07
CA SER A 33 31.41 26.09 -10.63
C SER A 33 32.02 26.19 -9.23
N ASP A 34 33.11 26.94 -9.12
CA ASP A 34 33.70 27.37 -7.84
C ASP A 34 33.20 28.75 -7.37
N ASP A 35 32.33 29.43 -8.13
CA ASP A 35 31.75 30.71 -7.73
C ASP A 35 30.88 30.54 -6.46
N PRO A 36 31.21 31.23 -5.35
CA PRO A 36 30.45 31.14 -4.10
C PRO A 36 28.96 31.51 -4.26
N ALA A 37 28.60 32.41 -5.19
CA ALA A 37 27.21 32.77 -5.44
C ALA A 37 26.43 31.62 -6.11
N VAL A 38 27.05 30.91 -7.05
CA VAL A 38 26.46 29.72 -7.68
C VAL A 38 26.29 28.59 -6.66
N LEU A 39 27.30 28.37 -5.82
CA LEU A 39 27.22 27.38 -4.75
C LEU A 39 26.13 27.70 -3.71
N ALA A 40 25.95 28.98 -3.36
CA ALA A 40 24.86 29.41 -2.49
C ALA A 40 23.49 29.11 -3.12
N LYS A 41 23.31 29.46 -4.40
CA LYS A 41 22.08 29.18 -5.15
C LYS A 41 21.76 27.69 -5.24
N ALA A 42 22.76 26.83 -5.46
CA ALA A 42 22.59 25.39 -5.48
C ALA A 42 22.12 24.84 -4.12
N ARG A 43 22.72 25.33 -3.01
CA ARG A 43 22.29 24.99 -1.64
C ARG A 43 20.88 25.45 -1.34
N ASP A 44 20.50 26.66 -1.76
CA ASP A 44 19.15 27.18 -1.57
C ASP A 44 18.11 26.37 -2.34
N ARG A 45 18.42 25.96 -3.58
CA ARG A 45 17.57 25.04 -4.36
C ARG A 45 17.34 23.72 -3.63
N ALA A 46 18.40 23.10 -3.10
CA ALA A 46 18.29 21.86 -2.33
C ALA A 46 17.44 22.05 -1.05
N ARG A 47 17.59 23.17 -0.34
CA ARG A 47 16.79 23.50 0.85
C ARG A 47 15.30 23.64 0.53
N VAL A 48 14.96 24.36 -0.53
CA VAL A 48 13.56 24.50 -1.00
C VAL A 48 12.97 23.13 -1.33
N CYS A 49 13.73 22.24 -1.97
CA CYS A 49 13.26 20.88 -2.25
C CYS A 49 12.91 20.11 -0.96
N GLY A 50 13.75 20.24 0.08
CA GLY A 50 13.47 19.64 1.39
C GLY A 50 12.21 20.19 2.08
N GLN A 51 11.98 21.51 1.98
CA GLN A 51 10.76 22.14 2.52
C GLN A 51 9.51 21.65 1.79
N LEU A 52 9.53 21.61 0.46
CA LEU A 52 8.44 21.10 -0.36
C LEU A 52 8.13 19.62 -0.06
N ALA A 53 9.15 18.79 0.11
CA ALA A 53 8.98 17.39 0.53
C ALA A 53 8.30 17.28 1.90
N SER A 54 8.64 18.17 2.84
CA SER A 54 8.00 18.23 4.16
C SER A 54 6.51 18.55 4.06
N GLU A 55 6.15 19.58 3.29
CA GLU A 55 4.74 19.94 3.07
C GLU A 55 3.96 18.83 2.34
N ALA A 56 4.57 18.18 1.36
CA ALA A 56 3.92 17.07 0.65
C ALA A 56 3.61 15.88 1.57
N ARG A 57 4.48 15.59 2.55
CA ARG A 57 4.21 14.56 3.57
C ARG A 57 3.03 14.92 4.45
N LYS A 58 2.85 16.20 4.78
CA LYS A 58 1.66 16.66 5.53
C LYS A 58 0.40 16.48 4.71
N VAL A 59 0.43 16.81 3.42
CA VAL A 59 -0.71 16.57 2.50
C VAL A 59 -1.04 15.07 2.41
N LEU A 60 -0.03 14.22 2.23
CA LEU A 60 -0.22 12.77 2.17
C LEU A 60 -0.79 12.19 3.48
N ALA A 61 -0.45 12.77 4.63
CA ALA A 61 -0.98 12.34 5.91
C ALA A 61 -2.49 12.62 6.09
N LEU A 62 -3.05 13.54 5.30
CA LEU A 62 -4.49 13.83 5.24
C LEU A 62 -5.24 12.83 4.33
N ASP A 63 -4.52 12.04 3.52
CA ASP A 63 -5.14 11.06 2.65
C ASP A 63 -5.76 9.93 3.49
N PRO A 64 -7.04 9.58 3.25
CA PRO A 64 -7.69 8.50 3.99
C PRO A 64 -6.88 7.20 3.85
N LYS A 65 -6.43 6.67 4.99
CA LYS A 65 -5.77 5.35 4.98
C LYS A 65 -6.82 4.30 4.62
N PRO A 66 -6.49 3.34 3.73
CA PRO A 66 -7.38 2.21 3.51
C PRO A 66 -7.63 1.52 4.84
N ASP A 67 -8.90 1.20 5.12
CA ASP A 67 -9.27 0.42 6.30
C ASP A 67 -8.39 -0.81 6.33
N LYS A 68 -7.58 -0.94 7.39
CA LYS A 68 -6.82 -2.17 7.60
C LYS A 68 -7.86 -3.29 7.65
N PRO A 69 -7.71 -4.37 6.86
CA PRO A 69 -8.58 -5.52 7.02
C PRO A 69 -8.50 -5.93 8.48
N SER A 70 -9.62 -5.83 9.19
CA SER A 70 -9.73 -6.23 10.59
C SER A 70 -9.18 -7.65 10.66
N LYS A 71 -8.05 -7.84 11.35
CA LYS A 71 -7.55 -9.19 11.61
C LYS A 71 -8.70 -9.93 12.30
N PRO A 72 -9.17 -11.07 11.76
CA PRO A 72 -10.21 -11.83 12.43
C PRO A 72 -9.74 -12.13 13.86
N PRO A 73 -10.62 -12.05 14.87
CA PRO A 73 -10.31 -12.50 16.23
C PRO A 73 -9.60 -13.85 16.19
N GLY A 74 -8.61 -14.06 17.07
CA GLY A 74 -7.76 -15.27 17.05
C GLY A 74 -8.55 -16.58 16.95
N ALA A 75 -9.72 -16.64 17.58
CA ALA A 75 -10.63 -17.79 17.50
C ALA A 75 -11.14 -18.11 16.08
N ILE A 76 -11.39 -17.10 15.23
CA ILE A 76 -11.83 -17.30 13.84
C ILE A 76 -10.66 -17.78 12.98
N ARG A 77 -9.45 -17.28 13.25
CA ARG A 77 -8.23 -17.73 12.56
C ARG A 77 -7.87 -19.16 12.93
N GLU A 78 -7.92 -19.52 14.21
CA GLU A 78 -7.70 -20.89 14.67
C GLU A 78 -8.76 -21.85 14.11
N ALA A 79 -10.02 -21.41 13.98
CA ALA A 79 -11.07 -22.20 13.36
C ALA A 79 -10.81 -22.43 11.86
N SER A 80 -10.37 -21.41 11.12
CA SER A 80 -9.96 -21.54 9.71
C SER A 80 -8.75 -22.45 9.53
N ASP A 81 -7.71 -22.27 10.34
CA ASP A 81 -6.50 -23.11 10.27
C ASP A 81 -6.82 -24.58 10.58
N ARG A 82 -7.78 -24.86 11.49
CA ARG A 82 -8.29 -26.22 11.75
C ARG A 82 -9.18 -26.79 10.64
N LEU A 83 -9.87 -25.94 9.88
CA LEU A 83 -10.65 -26.35 8.72
C LEU A 83 -9.72 -26.71 7.55
N ASP A 84 -8.66 -25.94 7.34
CA ASP A 84 -7.66 -26.19 6.30
C ASP A 84 -6.72 -27.36 6.63
N ALA A 85 -6.45 -27.62 7.91
CA ALA A 85 -5.61 -28.74 8.36
C ALA A 85 -6.35 -30.09 8.44
N GLN A 86 -7.67 -30.12 8.26
CA GLN A 86 -8.41 -31.38 8.19
C GLN A 86 -8.20 -32.01 6.81
N PRO A 87 -7.64 -33.23 6.69
CA PRO A 87 -7.60 -33.93 5.43
C PRO A 87 -9.04 -34.15 4.98
N ALA A 88 -9.42 -33.53 3.86
CA ALA A 88 -10.75 -33.68 3.29
C ALA A 88 -11.06 -35.17 3.11
N PRO A 89 -12.06 -35.74 3.80
CA PRO A 89 -12.55 -37.06 3.45
C PRO A 89 -13.00 -36.98 2.00
N PRO A 90 -12.69 -37.98 1.14
CA PRO A 90 -13.08 -37.94 -0.26
C PRO A 90 -14.56 -37.60 -0.33
N MET A 91 -14.91 -36.52 -1.01
CA MET A 91 -16.26 -35.91 -1.01
C MET A 91 -17.37 -36.95 -1.27
N ALA A 92 -17.03 -38.01 -2.03
CA ALA A 92 -17.86 -39.17 -2.28
C ALA A 92 -18.25 -39.95 -1.00
N ALA A 93 -17.33 -40.17 -0.06
CA ALA A 93 -17.61 -40.87 1.19
C ALA A 93 -18.54 -40.07 2.11
N GLN A 94 -18.39 -38.75 2.14
CA GLN A 94 -19.30 -37.86 2.88
C GLN A 94 -20.70 -37.84 2.27
N ALA A 95 -20.80 -37.79 0.93
CA ALA A 95 -22.08 -37.84 0.23
C ALA A 95 -22.82 -39.16 0.49
N VAL A 96 -22.14 -40.31 0.46
CA VAL A 96 -22.72 -41.62 0.74
C VAL A 96 -23.20 -41.72 2.20
N ALA A 97 -22.39 -41.24 3.15
CA ALA A 97 -22.77 -41.22 4.57
C ALA A 97 -23.99 -40.33 4.84
N MET A 98 -24.05 -39.16 4.19
CA MET A 98 -25.17 -38.23 4.32
C MET A 98 -26.46 -38.79 3.71
N GLN A 99 -26.38 -39.43 2.55
CA GLN A 99 -27.52 -40.11 1.92
C GLN A 99 -28.06 -41.24 2.82
N ALA A 100 -27.17 -42.04 3.41
CA ALA A 100 -27.56 -43.10 4.34
C ALA A 100 -28.22 -42.55 5.62
N ALA A 101 -27.75 -41.42 6.14
CA ALA A 101 -28.34 -40.76 7.30
C ALA A 101 -29.75 -40.21 6.98
N LEU A 102 -29.92 -39.56 5.84
CA LEU A 102 -31.22 -39.04 5.38
C LEU A 102 -32.23 -40.17 5.13
N ALA A 103 -31.77 -41.31 4.59
CA ALA A 103 -32.62 -42.48 4.41
C ALA A 103 -33.12 -43.08 5.74
N LYS A 104 -32.32 -43.03 6.80
CA LYS A 104 -32.72 -43.47 8.16
C LYS A 104 -33.72 -42.51 8.80
N LEU A 105 -33.55 -41.20 8.59
CA LEU A 105 -34.47 -40.18 9.10
C LEU A 105 -35.85 -40.28 8.46
N LYS A 106 -35.90 -40.61 7.15
CA LYS A 106 -37.14 -40.76 6.39
C LYS A 106 -37.88 -42.09 6.65
N ARG A 107 -37.26 -43.01 7.40
CA ARG A 107 -37.84 -44.31 7.80
C ARG A 107 -38.38 -44.31 9.24
N ARG A 108 -38.38 -43.16 9.91
CA ARG A 108 -39.06 -42.95 11.20
C ARG A 108 -40.34 -42.15 11.02
#